data_AF-A0A1Q3R4W0-F1
#
_entry.id   AF-A0A1Q3R4W0-F1
#
_cell.length_a   1.000
_cell.length_b   1.000
_cell.length_c   1.000
_cell.angle_alpha   90.00
_cell.angle_beta   90.00
_cell.angle_gamma   90.00
#
_symmetry.space_group_name_H-M   'P 1'
#
loop_
_entity.id
_entity.type
_entity.pdbx_description
1 polymer ?
#
loop_
_entity_poly.entity_id
_entity_poly.type
_entity_poly.pdbx_seq_one_letter_code
_entity_poly.pdbx_strand_id
1 'polypeptide(L)'
;MAPCIVVCHFQLPVPTEAQFIEIAKRSAPMFRQLGERGLVSKDYVRGEGGAGGVYVWESRAAAEAWFTEAKLAEYAQIFGARPTLTWYDAHLTVDNKAGQVRINGQPVAGS
;
A
#
# COMPACT_ATOMS: atom_id res chain seq x y z
N MET A 1 -7.81 -16.04 5.26
CA MET A 1 -7.95 -14.76 6.00
C MET A 1 -8.16 -13.67 4.96
N ALA A 2 -8.89 -12.60 5.28
CA ALA A 2 -9.09 -11.52 4.32
C ALA A 2 -7.76 -10.75 4.11
N PRO A 3 -7.43 -10.35 2.87
CA PRO A 3 -6.39 -9.38 2.61
C PRO A 3 -6.62 -8.09 3.38
N CYS A 4 -5.55 -7.43 3.80
CA CYS A 4 -5.61 -6.15 4.47
C CYS A 4 -5.16 -5.04 3.52
N ILE A 5 -6.02 -4.04 3.33
CA ILE A 5 -5.69 -2.82 2.61
C ILE A 5 -5.24 -1.77 3.62
N VAL A 6 -4.07 -1.19 3.41
CA VAL A 6 -3.57 -0.05 4.18
C VAL A 6 -3.42 1.14 3.26
N VAL A 7 -4.13 2.22 3.56
CA VAL A 7 -3.92 3.52 2.94
C VAL A 7 -2.98 4.31 3.85
N CYS A 8 -1.76 4.55 3.38
CA CYS A 8 -0.77 5.37 4.07
C CYS A 8 -0.71 6.72 3.37
N HIS A 9 -1.16 7.78 4.04
CA HIS A 9 -1.23 9.13 3.48
C HIS A 9 -0.36 10.11 4.27
N PHE A 10 0.44 10.90 3.56
CA PHE A 10 1.23 11.99 4.10
C PHE A 10 0.58 13.31 3.72
N GLN A 11 0.30 14.14 4.72
CA GLN A 11 -0.07 15.53 4.47
C GLN A 11 1.20 16.33 4.18
N LEU A 12 1.40 16.73 2.93
CA LEU A 12 2.60 17.43 2.48
C LEU A 12 2.32 18.25 1.20
N PRO A 13 3.18 19.21 0.82
CA PRO A 13 3.08 19.87 -0.47
C PRO A 13 3.09 18.83 -1.59
N VAL A 14 2.00 18.75 -2.34
CA VAL A 14 1.82 17.72 -3.37
C VAL A 14 2.97 17.86 -4.38
N PRO A 15 3.81 16.83 -4.60
CA PRO A 15 4.95 16.92 -5.52
C PRO A 15 4.46 17.18 -6.95
N THR A 16 5.34 17.35 -7.93
CA THR A 16 4.93 17.18 -9.34
C THR A 16 4.79 15.69 -9.67
N GLU A 17 4.12 15.37 -10.77
CA GLU A 17 4.04 13.98 -11.26
C GLU A 17 5.43 13.40 -11.51
N ALA A 18 6.29 14.13 -12.21
CA ALA A 18 7.66 13.69 -12.51
C ALA A 18 8.48 13.43 -11.24
N GLN A 19 8.44 14.34 -10.25
CA GLN A 19 9.11 14.14 -8.96
C GLN A 19 8.58 12.91 -8.24
N PHE A 20 7.26 12.71 -8.24
CA PHE A 20 6.62 11.58 -7.58
C PHE A 20 7.02 10.25 -8.22
N ILE A 21 7.06 10.17 -9.55
CA ILE A 21 7.50 8.97 -10.28
C ILE A 21 8.95 8.63 -9.95
N GLU A 22 9.84 9.62 -9.91
CA GLU A 22 11.25 9.39 -9.58
C GLU A 22 11.43 8.89 -8.14
N ILE A 23 10.72 9.46 -7.17
CA ILE A 23 10.73 8.99 -5.77
C ILE A 23 10.16 7.56 -5.69
N ALA A 24 9.03 7.29 -6.37
CA ALA A 24 8.40 5.98 -6.37
C ALA A 24 9.33 4.90 -6.93
N LYS A 25 10.00 5.16 -8.06
CA LYS A 25 10.95 4.24 -8.70
C LYS A 25 12.11 3.85 -7.79
N ARG A 26 12.65 4.80 -7.02
CA ARG A 26 13.77 4.54 -6.07
C ARG A 26 13.41 3.50 -5.01
N SER A 27 12.16 3.53 -4.53
CA SER A 27 11.70 2.61 -3.49
C SER A 27 11.04 1.35 -4.02
N ALA A 28 10.66 1.30 -5.31
CA ALA A 28 9.97 0.16 -5.92
C ALA A 28 10.69 -1.20 -5.74
N PRO A 29 12.03 -1.33 -5.87
CA PRO A 29 12.72 -2.60 -5.64
C PRO A 29 12.53 -3.15 -4.22
N MET A 30 12.57 -2.28 -3.21
CA MET A 30 12.32 -2.68 -1.82
C MET A 30 10.91 -3.23 -1.64
N PHE A 31 9.89 -2.55 -2.17
CA PHE A 31 8.51 -3.05 -2.07
C PHE A 31 8.29 -4.32 -2.88
N ARG A 32 9.00 -4.53 -4.00
CA ARG A 32 8.98 -5.81 -4.72
C ARG A 32 9.50 -6.96 -3.85
N GLN A 33 10.57 -6.74 -3.08
CA GLN A 33 11.10 -7.75 -2.14
C GLN A 33 10.12 -8.08 -1.00
N LEU A 34 9.28 -7.12 -0.59
CA LEU A 34 8.24 -7.37 0.41
C LEU A 34 7.14 -8.34 -0.06
N GLY A 35 7.13 -8.73 -1.34
CA GLY A 35 6.28 -9.82 -1.81
C GLY A 35 6.53 -11.14 -1.05
N GLU A 36 7.79 -11.41 -0.66
CA GLU A 36 8.15 -12.57 0.17
C GLU A 36 7.63 -12.46 1.61
N ARG A 37 7.16 -11.28 2.00
CA ARG A 37 6.60 -10.96 3.33
C ARG A 37 5.09 -10.67 3.26
N GLY A 38 4.43 -11.07 2.18
CA GLY A 38 2.98 -10.98 2.04
C GLY A 38 2.44 -9.68 1.45
N LEU A 39 3.29 -8.80 0.90
CA LEU A 39 2.81 -7.65 0.12
C LEU A 39 2.32 -8.13 -1.26
N VAL A 40 1.03 -8.01 -1.52
CA VAL A 40 0.40 -8.40 -2.79
C VAL A 40 0.58 -7.31 -3.84
N SER A 41 0.33 -6.05 -3.49
CA SER A 41 0.53 -4.91 -4.36
C SER A 41 0.74 -3.62 -3.58
N LYS A 42 1.34 -2.63 -4.26
CA LYS A 42 1.40 -1.26 -3.78
C LYS A 42 1.16 -0.31 -4.95
N ASP A 43 0.14 0.52 -4.84
CA ASP A 43 -0.09 1.64 -5.73
C ASP A 43 0.47 2.91 -5.09
N TYR A 44 1.31 3.63 -5.83
CA TYR A 44 1.79 4.94 -5.43
C TYR A 44 0.74 5.98 -5.80
N VAL A 45 0.24 6.72 -4.82
CA VAL A 45 -0.84 7.69 -5.03
C VAL A 45 -0.39 9.10 -4.66
N ARG A 46 -0.80 10.07 -5.48
CA ARG A 46 -0.68 11.51 -5.25
C ARG A 46 -2.06 12.12 -5.41
N GLY A 47 -2.39 13.17 -4.67
CA GLY A 47 -3.73 13.75 -4.76
C GLY A 47 -3.90 14.96 -3.87
N GLU A 48 -5.16 15.28 -3.58
CA GLU A 48 -5.51 16.40 -2.72
C GLU A 48 -4.88 16.25 -1.33
N GLY A 49 -4.21 17.31 -0.87
CA GLY A 49 -3.61 17.35 0.47
C GLY A 49 -2.30 16.57 0.63
N GLY A 50 -1.86 15.79 -0.35
CA GLY A 50 -0.55 15.13 -0.27
C GLY A 50 -0.32 13.95 -1.20
N ALA A 51 0.37 12.95 -0.66
CA ALA A 51 0.80 11.76 -1.39
C ALA A 51 0.99 10.57 -0.44
N GLY A 52 1.16 9.37 -1.00
CA GLY A 52 1.32 8.18 -0.20
C GLY A 52 1.29 6.89 -1.01
N GLY A 53 0.74 5.84 -0.40
CA GLY A 53 0.56 4.56 -1.05
C GLY A 53 -0.66 3.79 -0.54
N VAL A 54 -1.26 3.02 -1.44
CA VAL A 54 -2.27 2.01 -1.12
C VAL A 54 -1.59 0.67 -1.19
N TYR A 55 -1.63 -0.08 -0.10
CA TYR A 55 -0.95 -1.35 0.06
C TYR A 55 -1.99 -2.45 0.21
N VAL A 56 -1.84 -3.54 -0.53
CA VAL A 56 -2.62 -4.76 -0.33
C VAL A 56 -1.70 -5.81 0.24
N TRP A 57 -2.01 -6.28 1.45
CA TRP A 57 -1.29 -7.35 2.14
C TRP A 57 -2.15 -8.60 2.20
N GLU A 58 -1.52 -9.77 2.23
CA GLU A 58 -2.21 -11.06 2.38
C GLU A 58 -2.97 -11.18 3.70
N SER A 59 -2.57 -10.42 4.73
CA SER A 59 -3.20 -10.40 6.05
C SER A 59 -2.89 -9.09 6.79
N ARG A 60 -3.69 -8.80 7.82
CA ARG A 60 -3.46 -7.67 8.73
C ARG A 60 -2.14 -7.82 9.50
N ALA A 61 -1.80 -9.02 9.94
CA ALA A 61 -0.56 -9.28 10.67
C ALA A 61 0.69 -8.96 9.82
N ALA A 62 0.68 -9.31 8.53
CA ALA A 62 1.77 -8.96 7.61
C ALA A 62 1.92 -7.44 7.46
N ALA A 63 0.80 -6.73 7.35
CA ALA A 63 0.78 -5.27 7.26
C ALA A 63 1.29 -4.60 8.55
N GLU A 64 0.87 -5.06 9.73
CA GLU A 64 1.34 -4.57 11.04
C GLU A 64 2.84 -4.82 11.26
N ALA A 65 3.37 -5.93 10.75
CA ALA A 65 4.81 -6.22 10.79
C ALA A 65 5.65 -5.27 9.91
N TRP A 66 5.03 -4.59 8.93
CA TRP A 66 5.67 -3.54 8.14
C TRP A 66 5.51 -2.16 8.78
N PHE A 67 4.28 -1.79 9.13
CA PHE A 67 3.94 -0.47 9.69
C PHE A 67 4.16 -0.39 11.20
N THR A 68 5.39 -0.64 11.63
CA THR A 68 5.79 -0.49 13.02
C THR A 68 5.98 0.98 13.40
N GLU A 69 5.94 1.30 14.69
CA GLU A 69 6.20 2.67 15.17
C GLU A 69 7.56 3.20 14.69
N ALA A 70 8.59 2.34 14.68
CA ALA A 70 9.92 2.70 14.16
C ALA A 70 9.87 3.07 12.67
N LYS A 71 9.10 2.32 11.86
CA LYS A 71 8.92 2.63 10.44
C LYS A 71 8.15 3.94 10.24
N LEU A 72 7.14 4.23 11.07
CA LEU A 72 6.41 5.51 11.01
C LEU A 72 7.27 6.70 11.42
N ALA A 73 8.16 6.51 12.40
CA ALA A 73 9.14 7.51 12.79
C ALA A 73 10.17 7.78 11.67
N GLU A 74 10.68 6.72 11.03
CA GLU A 74 11.55 6.83 9.85
C GLU A 74 10.86 7.61 8.71
N TYR A 75 9.60 7.29 8.44
CA TYR A 75 8.81 8.03 7.44
C TYR A 75 8.62 9.50 7.81
N ALA A 76 8.35 9.82 9.08
CA ALA A 76 8.26 11.20 9.53
C ALA A 76 9.57 11.98 9.31
N GLN A 77 10.72 11.33 9.52
CA GLN A 77 12.03 11.94 9.27
C GLN A 77 12.29 12.16 7.77
N ILE A 78 11.96 11.19 6.92
CA ILE A 78 12.20 11.27 5.48
C ILE A 78 11.29 12.30 4.80
N PHE A 79 10.00 12.30 5.16
CA PHE A 79 8.97 13.09 4.47
C PHE A 79 8.60 14.38 5.19
N GLY A 80 9.15 14.63 6.39
CA GLY A 80 8.85 15.80 7.21
C GLY A 80 7.44 15.80 7.83
N ALA A 81 6.68 14.73 7.62
CA ALA A 81 5.33 14.55 8.16
C ALA A 81 5.11 13.09 8.52
N ARG A 82 4.51 12.85 9.69
CA ARG A 82 4.08 11.51 10.08
C ARG A 82 2.85 11.12 9.24
N PRO A 83 2.83 9.94 8.61
CA PRO A 83 1.69 9.53 7.81
C PRO A 83 0.51 9.11 8.70
N THR A 84 -0.70 9.32 8.18
CA THR A 84 -1.92 8.68 8.69
C THR A 84 -2.09 7.33 8.00
N LEU A 85 -2.42 6.31 8.78
CA LEU A 85 -2.74 4.98 8.27
C LEU A 85 -4.23 4.68 8.46
N THR A 86 -4.89 4.27 7.38
CA THR A 86 -6.25 3.75 7.42
C THR A 86 -6.25 2.30 6.97
N TRP A 87 -6.95 1.43 7.69
CA TRP A 87 -6.89 -0.02 7.56
C TRP A 87 -8.25 -0.57 7.18
N TYR A 88 -8.29 -1.52 6.24
CA TYR A 88 -9.51 -2.18 5.79
C TYR A 88 -9.27 -3.67 5.58
N ASP A 89 -10.30 -4.48 5.84
CA ASP A 89 -10.31 -5.89 5.47
C ASP A 89 -11.07 -6.06 4.15
N ALA A 90 -10.38 -6.58 3.13
CA ALA A 90 -10.92 -6.71 1.77
C ALA A 90 -11.51 -8.12 1.56
N HIS A 91 -12.72 -8.34 2.07
CA HIS A 91 -13.39 -9.64 1.97
C HIS A 91 -13.75 -10.06 0.55
N LEU A 92 -13.98 -9.11 -0.35
CA LEU A 92 -14.26 -9.37 -1.77
C LEU A 92 -13.47 -8.39 -2.64
N THR A 93 -12.84 -8.90 -3.68
CA THR A 93 -12.10 -8.11 -4.68
C THR A 93 -12.58 -8.48 -6.06
N VAL A 94 -12.99 -7.48 -6.84
CA VAL A 94 -13.19 -7.63 -8.28
C VAL A 94 -11.88 -7.25 -8.97
N ASP A 95 -11.23 -8.21 -9.60
CA ASP A 95 -9.96 -7.99 -10.30
C ASP A 95 -10.12 -8.21 -11.80
N ASN A 96 -10.47 -7.13 -12.48
CA ASN A 96 -10.57 -7.10 -13.93
C ASN A 96 -9.22 -7.24 -14.64
N LYS A 97 -8.08 -7.00 -13.98
CA LYS A 97 -6.76 -7.22 -14.58
C LYS A 97 -6.49 -8.71 -14.75
N ALA A 98 -6.95 -9.52 -13.80
CA ALA A 98 -6.88 -10.98 -13.85
C ALA A 98 -8.17 -11.65 -14.37
N GLY A 99 -9.23 -10.88 -14.64
CA GLY A 99 -10.52 -11.40 -15.10
C GLY A 99 -11.23 -12.29 -14.07
N GLN A 100 -11.18 -11.95 -12.78
CA GLN A 100 -11.73 -12.80 -11.73
C GLN A 100 -12.27 -12.02 -10.53
N VAL A 101 -13.20 -12.64 -9.79
CA VAL A 101 -13.57 -12.23 -8.44
C VAL A 101 -12.79 -13.05 -7.43
N ARG A 102 -12.33 -12.42 -6.35
CA ARG A 102 -11.69 -13.07 -5.20
C ARG A 102 -12.50 -12.88 -3.94
N ILE A 103 -12.65 -13.93 -3.15
CA ILE A 103 -13.21 -13.88 -1.78
C ILE A 103 -12.09 -14.19 -0.81
N ASN A 104 -11.84 -13.30 0.15
CA ASN A 104 -10.75 -13.39 1.12
C ASN A 104 -9.40 -13.72 0.44
N GLY A 105 -9.13 -13.04 -0.68
CA GLY A 105 -7.89 -13.18 -1.44
C GLY A 105 -7.81 -14.40 -2.36
N GLN A 106 -8.79 -15.31 -2.32
CA GLN A 106 -8.81 -16.51 -3.15
C GLN A 106 -9.72 -16.32 -4.38
N PRO A 107 -9.25 -16.62 -5.61
CA PRO A 107 -10.10 -16.65 -6.80
C PRO A 107 -11.32 -17.54 -6.63
N VAL A 108 -12.45 -17.11 -7.16
CA VAL A 108 -13.68 -17.90 -7.24
C VAL A 108 -13.87 -18.36 -8.68
N ALA A 109 -14.16 -19.64 -8.88
CA ALA A 109 -14.43 -20.16 -10.22
C ALA A 109 -15.80 -19.68 -10.74
N GLY A 110 -15.87 -19.25 -12.00
CA GLY A 110 -17.12 -18.96 -12.69
C GLY A 110 -17.70 -17.56 -12.47
N SER A 111 -16.89 -16.60 -12.02
CA SER A 111 -17.25 -15.16 -11.95
C SER A 111 -16.95 -14.42 -13.24
#